data_AF-A0A183B8E0-F1
#
_entry.id   AF-A0A183B8E0-F1
#
_cell.length_a   1.000
_cell.length_b   1.000
_cell.length_c   1.000
_cell.angle_alpha   90.00
_cell.angle_beta   90.00
_cell.angle_gamma   90.00
#
_symmetry.space_group_name_H-M   'P 1'
#
loop_
_entity.id
_entity.type
_entity.pdbx_description
1 polymer ?
#
loop_
_entity_poly.entity_id
_entity_poly.type
_entity_poly.pdbx_seq_one_letter_code
_entity_poly.pdbx_strand_id
1 'polypeptide(L)'
;LYDQVPESRKSEIIPLCGYDRVSSICRETFQKKEDWLQDGFPRCFDICSLVAQPVRLVIWLARRRLIRNRTACPQCPNPMLLRTAMVDRHIYKWACRRCGRKLSIRHGSMFIKAGVSDPNIVLILYLWSVGYPTDFLGTEIETSLSSVRWYVWLALKSCAAELRREFKPLQGVIELQWDSFLRPTDKREGLNLLCGVERNSGKVFAVRCPRGNDKGLLRRLIQNNIAPGSSIITRDIPVYSQMNLQSLGYLHYVLDREHEIALDNLVIDLSLVEDFVNTIKSFLRKQGGPGLFCKEIFLAEMIVRRTWGKNLLPMVLYSISQAYDIS
;
A
#
# COMPACT_ATOMS: atom_id res chain seq x y z
N LEU A 1 15.87 -23.04 -18.54
CA LEU A 1 15.57 -22.67 -17.12
C LEU A 1 14.75 -23.72 -16.36
N TYR A 2 14.30 -24.82 -16.98
CA TYR A 2 13.86 -26.01 -16.22
C TYR A 2 15.04 -26.72 -15.51
N ASP A 3 16.27 -26.44 -15.95
CA ASP A 3 17.49 -27.10 -15.44
C ASP A 3 18.23 -26.33 -14.34
N GLN A 4 17.72 -25.17 -13.89
CA GLN A 4 18.37 -24.35 -12.86
C GLN A 4 17.60 -24.29 -11.53
N VAL A 5 16.52 -25.07 -11.39
CA VAL A 5 15.84 -25.24 -10.11
C VAL A 5 16.59 -26.35 -9.34
N PRO A 6 17.06 -26.09 -8.10
CA PRO A 6 17.69 -27.12 -7.26
C PRO A 6 16.79 -28.35 -7.19
N GLU A 7 17.36 -29.56 -7.28
CA GLU A 7 16.64 -30.84 -7.25
C GLU A 7 15.59 -30.90 -6.12
N SER A 8 15.92 -30.33 -4.97
CA SER A 8 15.07 -30.25 -3.77
C SER A 8 13.77 -29.49 -3.93
N ARG A 9 13.65 -28.60 -4.93
CA ARG A 9 12.46 -27.77 -5.19
C ARG A 9 11.71 -28.17 -6.46
N LYS A 10 12.20 -29.15 -7.22
CA LYS A 10 11.51 -29.65 -8.43
C LYS A 10 10.14 -30.27 -8.09
N SER A 11 9.99 -30.85 -6.89
CA SER A 11 8.74 -31.42 -6.37
C SER A 11 7.65 -30.38 -6.05
N GLU A 12 8.00 -29.10 -5.93
CA GLU A 12 7.04 -27.99 -5.79
C GLU A 12 6.42 -27.59 -7.14
N ILE A 13 7.02 -28.01 -8.25
CA ILE A 13 6.62 -27.64 -9.61
C ILE A 13 5.79 -28.79 -10.20
N ILE A 14 4.47 -28.69 -10.10
CA ILE A 14 3.55 -29.66 -10.70
C ILE A 14 3.49 -29.39 -12.23
N PRO A 15 3.78 -30.39 -13.09
CA PRO A 15 3.69 -30.23 -14.53
C PRO A 15 2.26 -29.94 -14.98
N LEU A 16 2.14 -28.94 -15.85
CA LEU A 16 0.88 -28.23 -16.07
C LEU A 16 -0.05 -28.76 -17.13
N CYS A 17 0.37 -29.82 -17.80
CA CYS A 17 -0.51 -30.66 -18.62
C CYS A 17 -1.61 -31.33 -17.76
N GLY A 18 -1.48 -31.34 -16.42
CA GLY A 18 -2.42 -31.97 -15.48
C GLY A 18 -3.43 -31.06 -14.77
N TYR A 19 -3.50 -29.75 -15.07
CA TYR A 19 -4.39 -28.81 -14.36
C TYR A 19 -5.80 -28.65 -14.94
N ASP A 20 -6.15 -29.40 -15.98
CA ASP A 20 -7.53 -29.44 -16.43
C ASP A 20 -8.35 -30.24 -15.40
N ARG A 21 -9.38 -29.59 -14.83
CA ARG A 21 -10.38 -30.17 -13.92
C ARG A 21 -10.03 -30.25 -12.44
N VAL A 22 -9.10 -29.44 -11.93
CA VAL A 22 -8.86 -29.30 -10.48
C VAL A 22 -9.88 -28.36 -9.82
N SER A 23 -10.25 -28.64 -8.56
CA SER A 23 -11.16 -27.79 -7.76
C SER A 23 -10.45 -26.65 -7.03
N SER A 24 -9.11 -26.62 -7.08
CA SER A 24 -8.26 -25.59 -6.48
C SER A 24 -6.99 -25.36 -7.28
N ILE A 25 -6.51 -24.11 -7.33
CA ILE A 25 -5.28 -23.75 -8.06
C ILE A 25 -4.03 -24.19 -7.29
N CYS A 26 -4.02 -24.02 -5.96
CA CYS A 26 -2.90 -24.40 -5.09
C CYS A 26 -3.40 -25.07 -3.81
N ARG A 27 -2.53 -25.87 -3.18
CA ARG A 27 -2.85 -26.62 -1.95
C ARG A 27 -2.90 -25.73 -0.73
N GLU A 28 -1.96 -24.80 -0.63
CA GLU A 28 -1.76 -23.91 0.51
C GLU A 28 -1.83 -22.46 0.06
N THR A 29 -2.66 -21.67 0.74
CA THR A 29 -2.73 -20.21 0.58
C THR A 29 -2.20 -19.54 1.84
N PHE A 30 -1.72 -18.32 1.69
CA PHE A 30 -1.28 -17.50 2.81
C PHE A 30 -2.48 -17.15 3.72
N GLN A 31 -2.27 -17.28 5.02
CA GLN A 31 -3.28 -17.13 6.06
C GLN A 31 -3.02 -15.92 6.94
N LYS A 32 -1.76 -15.66 7.27
CA LYS A 32 -1.35 -14.61 8.22
C LYS A 32 -0.45 -13.60 7.52
N LYS A 33 -0.42 -12.37 8.03
CA LYS A 33 0.39 -11.26 7.50
C LYS A 33 1.86 -11.64 7.34
N GLU A 34 2.39 -12.44 8.28
CA GLU A 34 3.76 -12.94 8.30
C GLU A 34 4.09 -13.76 7.06
N ASP A 35 3.13 -14.48 6.48
CA ASP A 35 3.35 -15.28 5.28
C ASP A 35 3.78 -14.39 4.09
N TRP A 36 3.17 -13.19 3.95
CA TRP A 36 3.57 -12.23 2.91
C TRP A 36 4.94 -11.61 3.18
N LEU A 37 5.26 -11.35 4.46
CA LEU A 37 6.52 -10.73 4.86
C LEU A 37 7.70 -11.71 4.74
N GLN A 38 7.49 -12.99 5.06
CA GLN A 38 8.53 -14.03 5.08
C GLN A 38 8.82 -14.65 3.72
N ASP A 39 7.87 -14.63 2.78
CA ASP A 39 8.07 -15.25 1.45
C ASP A 39 9.25 -14.64 0.67
N GLY A 40 9.77 -13.49 1.13
CA GLY A 40 10.81 -12.72 0.47
C GLY A 40 10.26 -12.10 -0.80
N PHE A 41 10.53 -10.81 -1.03
CA PHE A 41 10.03 -10.21 -2.26
C PHE A 41 11.03 -10.41 -3.42
N PRO A 42 10.58 -10.98 -4.56
CA PRO A 42 11.47 -11.25 -5.66
C PRO A 42 12.10 -9.95 -6.20
N ARG A 43 13.39 -9.99 -6.53
CA ARG A 43 14.06 -8.88 -7.23
C ARG A 43 13.47 -8.76 -8.63
N CYS A 44 13.82 -7.68 -9.33
CA CYS A 44 13.30 -7.40 -10.68
C CYS A 44 13.34 -8.63 -11.61
N PHE A 45 14.48 -9.32 -11.68
CA PHE A 45 14.64 -10.52 -12.51
C PHE A 45 13.74 -11.68 -12.12
N ASP A 46 13.49 -11.86 -10.83
CA ASP A 46 12.62 -12.92 -10.33
C ASP A 46 11.15 -12.62 -10.70
N ILE A 47 10.74 -11.35 -10.64
CA ILE A 47 9.42 -10.91 -11.13
C ILE A 47 9.30 -11.11 -12.64
N CYS A 48 10.30 -10.68 -13.41
CA CYS A 48 10.32 -10.91 -14.87
C CYS A 48 10.22 -12.40 -15.22
N SER A 49 10.96 -13.25 -14.50
CA SER A 49 10.90 -14.71 -14.67
C SER A 49 9.52 -15.29 -14.31
N LEU A 50 8.89 -14.78 -13.24
CA LEU A 50 7.55 -15.17 -12.83
C LEU A 50 6.50 -14.81 -13.88
N VAL A 51 6.49 -13.56 -14.36
CA VAL A 51 5.46 -13.08 -15.30
C VAL A 51 5.59 -13.69 -16.69
N ALA A 52 6.79 -14.13 -17.07
CA ALA A 52 7.03 -14.90 -18.30
C ALA A 52 6.50 -16.35 -18.23
N GLN A 53 6.06 -16.82 -17.06
CA GLN A 53 5.54 -18.18 -16.84
C GLN A 53 4.06 -18.12 -16.43
N PRO A 54 3.11 -18.10 -17.39
CA PRO A 54 1.70 -17.81 -17.12
C PRO A 54 1.10 -18.62 -15.98
N VAL A 55 1.45 -19.90 -15.87
CA VAL A 55 0.86 -20.72 -14.83
C VAL A 55 1.51 -20.53 -13.47
N ARG A 56 2.83 -20.37 -13.42
CA ARG A 56 3.48 -20.06 -12.13
C ARG A 56 2.94 -18.75 -11.59
N LEU A 57 2.66 -17.79 -12.48
CA LEU A 57 1.96 -16.57 -12.12
C LEU A 57 0.55 -16.85 -11.55
N VAL A 58 -0.27 -17.67 -12.21
CA VAL A 58 -1.61 -18.04 -11.67
C VAL A 58 -1.52 -18.70 -10.29
N ILE A 59 -0.60 -19.64 -10.10
CA ILE A 59 -0.38 -20.30 -8.80
C ILE A 59 0.07 -19.28 -7.76
N TRP A 60 1.01 -18.39 -8.12
CA TRP A 60 1.53 -17.35 -7.25
C TRP A 60 0.45 -16.37 -6.80
N LEU A 61 -0.42 -15.95 -7.72
CA LEU A 61 -1.57 -15.09 -7.44
C LEU A 61 -2.57 -15.77 -6.50
N ALA A 62 -2.90 -17.04 -6.76
CA ALA A 62 -3.85 -17.80 -5.95
C ALA A 62 -3.32 -18.08 -4.53
N ARG A 63 -2.04 -18.45 -4.41
CA ARG A 63 -1.36 -18.69 -3.12
C ARG A 63 -1.41 -17.44 -2.23
N ARG A 64 -1.27 -16.26 -2.81
CA ARG A 64 -1.37 -14.95 -2.14
C ARG A 64 -2.78 -14.38 -2.04
N ARG A 65 -3.81 -15.16 -2.38
CA ARG A 65 -5.22 -14.73 -2.33
C ARG A 65 -5.50 -13.44 -3.14
N LEU A 66 -4.75 -13.23 -4.22
CA LEU A 66 -4.98 -12.11 -5.16
C LEU A 66 -5.99 -12.46 -6.25
N ILE A 67 -6.20 -13.75 -6.47
CA ILE A 67 -7.29 -14.36 -7.25
C ILE A 67 -7.84 -15.56 -6.48
N ARG A 68 -9.06 -16.01 -6.83
CA ARG A 68 -9.71 -17.12 -6.13
C ARG A 68 -8.91 -18.40 -6.26
N ASN A 69 -8.62 -19.04 -5.14
CA ASN A 69 -8.03 -20.37 -5.16
C ASN A 69 -9.08 -21.43 -5.51
N ARG A 70 -10.34 -21.21 -5.09
CA ARG A 70 -11.50 -22.08 -5.36
C ARG A 70 -12.73 -21.23 -5.65
N THR A 71 -13.74 -21.79 -6.33
CA THR A 71 -15.03 -21.09 -6.45
C THR A 71 -16.19 -22.07 -6.53
N ALA A 72 -17.31 -21.72 -5.90
CA ALA A 72 -18.59 -22.39 -6.07
C ALA A 72 -19.33 -21.85 -7.30
N CYS A 73 -20.20 -22.67 -7.88
CA CYS A 73 -21.08 -22.22 -8.95
C CYS A 73 -22.21 -21.34 -8.39
N PRO A 74 -22.50 -20.17 -8.97
CA PRO A 74 -23.58 -19.29 -8.49
C PRO A 74 -24.99 -19.81 -8.81
N GLN A 75 -25.14 -20.89 -9.58
CA GLN A 75 -26.45 -21.45 -10.00
C GLN A 75 -26.74 -22.85 -9.44
N CYS A 76 -25.75 -23.50 -8.82
CA CYS A 76 -25.94 -24.85 -8.28
C CYS A 76 -24.92 -25.10 -7.15
N PRO A 77 -25.17 -26.06 -6.25
CA PRO A 77 -24.29 -26.30 -5.09
C PRO A 77 -22.94 -26.94 -5.44
N ASN A 78 -22.59 -27.04 -6.73
CA ASN A 78 -21.37 -27.76 -7.16
C ASN A 78 -20.17 -26.80 -7.22
N PRO A 79 -18.96 -27.30 -6.87
CA PRO A 79 -17.74 -26.56 -7.12
C PRO A 79 -17.51 -26.38 -8.62
N MET A 80 -16.89 -25.26 -8.98
CA MET A 80 -16.38 -25.09 -10.34
C MET A 80 -14.98 -25.68 -10.42
N LEU A 81 -14.62 -26.14 -11.62
CA LEU A 81 -13.30 -26.69 -11.88
C LEU A 81 -12.52 -25.76 -12.79
N LEU A 82 -11.21 -25.69 -12.57
CA LEU A 82 -10.30 -24.95 -13.43
C LEU A 82 -10.23 -25.66 -14.79
N ARG A 83 -10.32 -24.90 -15.87
CA ARG A 83 -10.14 -25.39 -17.24
C ARG A 83 -9.31 -24.40 -18.05
N THR A 84 -8.57 -24.92 -19.02
CA THR A 84 -7.92 -24.08 -20.03
C THR A 84 -8.95 -23.53 -21.01
N ALA A 85 -8.74 -22.30 -21.48
CA ALA A 85 -9.50 -21.75 -22.59
C ALA A 85 -8.98 -22.35 -23.90
N MET A 86 -9.87 -22.73 -24.81
CA MET A 86 -9.47 -23.40 -26.05
C MET A 86 -8.74 -22.46 -27.02
N VAL A 87 -9.09 -21.17 -26.99
CA VAL A 87 -8.53 -20.15 -27.91
C VAL A 87 -7.13 -19.73 -27.48
N ASP A 88 -6.82 -19.86 -26.19
CA ASP A 88 -5.50 -19.57 -25.63
C ASP A 88 -5.23 -20.58 -24.51
N ARG A 89 -4.33 -21.53 -24.77
CA ARG A 89 -3.96 -22.62 -23.85
C ARG A 89 -3.35 -22.11 -22.54
N HIS A 90 -3.03 -20.82 -22.44
CA HIS A 90 -2.45 -20.18 -21.27
C HIS A 90 -3.47 -19.39 -20.43
N ILE A 91 -4.72 -19.29 -20.88
CA ILE A 91 -5.79 -18.64 -20.13
C ILE A 91 -6.61 -19.69 -19.38
N TYR A 92 -6.71 -19.53 -18.06
CA TYR A 92 -7.54 -20.38 -17.20
C TYR A 92 -8.89 -19.74 -16.90
N LYS A 93 -9.91 -20.58 -16.72
CA LYS A 93 -11.26 -20.17 -16.29
C LYS A 93 -11.87 -21.20 -15.35
N TRP A 94 -12.78 -20.74 -14.50
CA TRP A 94 -13.65 -21.62 -13.72
C TRP A 94 -14.82 -22.07 -14.58
N ALA A 95 -15.11 -23.38 -14.59
CA ALA A 95 -16.25 -23.93 -15.31
C ALA A 95 -17.03 -24.93 -14.43
N CYS A 96 -18.35 -24.78 -14.38
CA CYS A 96 -19.23 -25.74 -13.73
C CYS A 96 -19.55 -26.89 -14.69
N ARG A 97 -19.41 -28.14 -14.24
CA ARG A 97 -19.76 -29.32 -15.05
C ARG A 97 -21.27 -29.51 -15.20
N ARG A 98 -22.07 -29.11 -14.21
CA ARG A 98 -23.53 -29.37 -14.17
C ARG A 98 -24.34 -28.38 -15.00
N CYS A 99 -24.12 -27.08 -14.80
CA CYS A 99 -24.88 -26.03 -15.52
C CYS A 99 -24.10 -25.41 -16.69
N GLY A 100 -22.83 -25.78 -16.91
CA GLY A 100 -22.00 -25.24 -17.99
C GLY A 100 -21.53 -23.78 -17.80
N ARG A 101 -21.94 -23.11 -16.71
CA ARG A 101 -21.55 -21.72 -16.43
C ARG A 101 -20.03 -21.58 -16.30
N LYS A 102 -19.51 -20.46 -16.80
CA LYS A 102 -18.08 -20.13 -16.81
C LYS A 102 -17.85 -18.82 -16.06
N LEU A 103 -16.76 -18.72 -15.30
CA LEU A 103 -16.30 -17.50 -14.65
C LEU A 103 -14.81 -17.31 -14.94
N SER A 104 -14.37 -16.05 -15.03
CA SER A 104 -12.95 -15.71 -15.06
C SER A 104 -12.28 -16.10 -13.74
N ILE A 105 -11.01 -16.50 -13.78
CA ILE A 105 -10.22 -16.68 -12.54
C ILE A 105 -10.07 -15.37 -11.74
N ARG A 106 -10.24 -14.22 -12.41
CA ARG A 106 -10.18 -12.89 -11.83
C ARG A 106 -11.50 -12.43 -11.20
N HIS A 107 -12.54 -13.25 -11.32
CA HIS A 107 -13.87 -12.86 -10.84
C HIS A 107 -13.85 -12.59 -9.33
N GLY A 108 -14.32 -11.40 -8.94
CA GLY A 108 -14.32 -10.94 -7.56
C GLY A 108 -12.97 -10.41 -7.07
N SER A 109 -11.95 -10.30 -7.93
CA SER A 109 -10.64 -9.77 -7.55
C SER A 109 -10.35 -8.39 -8.12
N MET A 110 -9.29 -7.76 -7.61
CA MET A 110 -8.75 -6.52 -8.15
C MET A 110 -8.37 -6.65 -9.64
N PHE A 111 -8.07 -7.86 -10.12
CA PHE A 111 -7.59 -8.12 -11.48
C PHE A 111 -8.71 -8.14 -12.53
N ILE A 112 -9.98 -7.98 -12.14
CA ILE A 112 -11.14 -8.16 -13.03
C ILE A 112 -11.20 -7.19 -14.22
N LYS A 113 -10.52 -6.03 -14.18
CA LYS A 113 -10.59 -5.04 -15.25
C LYS A 113 -10.05 -5.61 -16.56
N ALA A 114 -10.92 -5.64 -17.57
CA ALA A 114 -10.60 -6.10 -18.91
C ALA A 114 -9.51 -5.25 -19.58
N GLY A 115 -8.72 -5.86 -20.47
CA GLY A 115 -7.72 -5.18 -21.28
C GLY A 115 -6.34 -5.02 -20.65
N VAL A 116 -6.11 -5.53 -19.43
CA VAL A 116 -4.77 -5.59 -18.83
C VAL A 116 -4.46 -7.02 -18.41
N SER A 117 -3.29 -7.52 -18.81
CA SER A 117 -2.86 -8.89 -18.50
C SER A 117 -2.48 -9.02 -17.01
N ASP A 118 -2.59 -10.22 -16.44
CA ASP A 118 -2.16 -10.48 -15.06
C ASP A 118 -0.65 -10.16 -14.87
N PRO A 119 0.25 -10.52 -15.83
CA PRO A 119 1.63 -10.04 -15.86
C PRO A 119 1.77 -8.54 -15.67
N ASN A 120 1.06 -7.73 -16.46
CA ASN A 120 1.19 -6.28 -16.44
C ASN A 120 0.68 -5.69 -15.12
N ILE A 121 -0.37 -6.25 -14.53
CA ILE A 121 -0.87 -5.81 -13.22
C ILE A 121 0.21 -6.04 -12.14
N VAL A 122 0.86 -7.21 -12.13
CA VAL A 122 1.94 -7.50 -11.18
C VAL A 122 3.13 -6.57 -11.40
N LEU A 123 3.53 -6.32 -12.66
CA LEU A 123 4.60 -5.38 -12.98
C LEU A 123 4.28 -3.94 -12.56
N ILE A 124 3.04 -3.48 -12.75
CA ILE A 124 2.58 -2.16 -12.29
C ILE A 124 2.78 -2.03 -10.78
N LEU A 125 2.28 -3.00 -10.00
CA LEU A 125 2.40 -2.97 -8.54
C LEU A 125 3.87 -3.02 -8.10
N TYR A 126 4.67 -3.86 -8.77
CA TYR A 126 6.10 -3.98 -8.49
C TYR A 126 6.85 -2.68 -8.75
N LEU A 127 6.80 -2.16 -9.98
CA LEU A 127 7.53 -0.96 -10.38
C LEU A 127 7.11 0.26 -9.57
N TRP A 128 5.81 0.42 -9.29
CA TRP A 128 5.33 1.47 -8.41
C TRP A 128 5.89 1.33 -6.99
N SER A 129 5.95 0.12 -6.44
CA SER A 129 6.47 -0.10 -5.09
C SER A 129 7.95 0.25 -4.96
N VAL A 130 8.77 -0.01 -5.98
CA VAL A 130 10.20 0.34 -5.97
C VAL A 130 10.46 1.81 -6.33
N GLY A 131 9.41 2.58 -6.62
CA GLY A 131 9.46 4.04 -6.71
C GLY A 131 9.40 4.63 -8.12
N TYR A 132 9.13 3.83 -9.16
CA TYR A 132 8.95 4.37 -10.50
C TYR A 132 7.64 5.19 -10.60
N PRO A 133 7.66 6.33 -11.31
CA PRO A 133 6.49 7.19 -11.46
C PRO A 133 5.46 6.57 -12.41
N THR A 134 4.17 6.79 -12.17
CA THR A 134 3.09 6.16 -12.97
C THR A 134 3.16 6.49 -14.46
N ASP A 135 3.68 7.65 -14.82
CA ASP A 135 3.82 8.07 -16.21
C ASP A 135 4.90 7.24 -16.93
N PHE A 136 6.01 6.90 -16.25
CA PHE A 136 7.00 5.95 -16.76
C PHE A 136 6.38 4.56 -16.97
N LEU A 137 5.62 4.08 -15.98
CA LEU A 137 4.95 2.78 -16.08
C LEU A 137 4.00 2.71 -17.29
N GLY A 138 3.28 3.79 -17.60
CA GLY A 138 2.37 3.83 -18.75
C GLY A 138 3.05 3.83 -20.12
N THR A 139 4.34 4.19 -20.17
CA THR A 139 5.16 4.15 -21.39
C THR A 139 5.86 2.82 -21.55
N GLU A 140 6.41 2.27 -20.47
CA GLU A 140 7.23 1.05 -20.49
C GLU A 140 6.41 -0.24 -20.48
N ILE A 141 5.26 -0.22 -19.82
CA ILE A 141 4.35 -1.36 -19.80
C ILE A 141 3.38 -1.14 -20.97
N GLU A 142 3.17 -2.16 -21.81
CA GLU A 142 2.20 -2.16 -22.92
C GLU A 142 0.75 -2.05 -22.40
N THR A 143 0.41 -0.94 -21.77
CA THR A 143 -0.85 -0.69 -21.05
C THR A 143 -1.05 0.80 -20.90
N SER A 144 -2.28 1.27 -21.08
CA SER A 144 -2.58 2.70 -20.98
C SER A 144 -2.29 3.28 -19.60
N LEU A 145 -1.83 4.53 -19.57
CA LEU A 145 -1.60 5.30 -18.34
C LEU A 145 -2.84 5.32 -17.41
N SER A 146 -4.03 5.40 -18.00
CA SER A 146 -5.31 5.33 -17.28
C SER A 146 -5.49 4.00 -16.54
N SER A 147 -5.03 2.89 -17.12
CA SER A 147 -5.04 1.58 -16.47
C SER A 147 -3.98 1.45 -15.39
N VAL A 148 -2.76 1.95 -15.61
CA VAL A 148 -1.72 2.02 -14.58
C VAL A 148 -2.22 2.78 -13.35
N ARG A 149 -2.72 3.99 -13.55
CA ARG A 149 -3.27 4.85 -12.50
C ARG A 149 -4.41 4.17 -11.75
N TRP A 150 -5.29 3.46 -12.46
CA TRP A 150 -6.38 2.71 -11.85
C TRP A 150 -5.90 1.61 -10.89
N TYR A 151 -4.91 0.81 -11.29
CA TYR A 151 -4.40 -0.27 -10.44
C TYR A 151 -3.61 0.25 -9.24
N VAL A 152 -2.80 1.30 -9.42
CA VAL A 152 -2.13 1.98 -8.30
C VAL A 152 -3.16 2.57 -7.34
N TRP A 153 -4.22 3.19 -7.86
CA TRP A 153 -5.33 3.71 -7.05
C TRP A 153 -6.03 2.62 -6.23
N LEU A 154 -6.36 1.47 -6.84
CA LEU A 154 -6.96 0.33 -6.13
C LEU A 154 -6.04 -0.24 -5.05
N ALA A 155 -4.75 -0.37 -5.36
CA ALA A 155 -3.75 -0.80 -4.40
C ALA A 155 -3.68 0.15 -3.21
N LEU A 156 -3.54 1.46 -3.45
CA LEU A 156 -3.50 2.49 -2.41
C LEU A 156 -4.79 2.53 -1.58
N LYS A 157 -5.96 2.36 -2.20
CA LYS A 157 -7.23 2.27 -1.47
C LYS A 157 -7.25 1.09 -0.50
N SER A 158 -6.76 -0.07 -0.95
CA SER A 158 -6.64 -1.27 -0.12
C SER A 158 -5.65 -1.05 1.03
N CYS A 159 -4.50 -0.43 0.74
CA CYS A 159 -3.49 -0.10 1.73
C CYS A 159 -4.00 0.90 2.79
N ALA A 160 -4.76 1.91 2.36
CA ALA A 160 -5.35 2.89 3.26
C ALA A 160 -6.43 2.27 4.17
N ALA A 161 -7.17 1.26 3.69
CA ALA A 161 -8.09 0.50 4.54
C ALA A 161 -7.34 -0.31 5.60
N GLU A 162 -6.24 -0.95 5.19
CA GLU A 162 -5.41 -1.75 6.09
C GLU A 162 -4.73 -0.89 7.18
N LEU A 163 -4.14 0.25 6.81
CA LEU A 163 -3.57 1.19 7.79
C LEU A 163 -4.62 1.74 8.76
N ARG A 164 -5.87 1.96 8.32
CA ARG A 164 -6.96 2.36 9.20
C ARG A 164 -7.36 1.25 10.17
N ARG A 165 -7.35 0.00 9.72
CA ARG A 165 -7.64 -1.18 10.56
C ARG A 165 -6.60 -1.38 11.65
N GLU A 166 -5.33 -1.13 11.33
CA GLU A 166 -4.21 -1.24 12.27
C GLU A 166 -3.89 0.08 13.00
N PHE A 167 -4.69 1.12 12.80
CA PHE A 167 -4.41 2.45 13.34
C PHE A 167 -4.34 2.41 14.86
N LYS A 168 -3.23 2.91 15.38
CA LYS A 168 -3.04 3.24 16.79
C LYS A 168 -2.44 4.63 16.87
N PRO A 169 -2.93 5.52 17.76
CA PRO A 169 -2.27 6.79 18.01
C PRO A 169 -0.78 6.57 18.32
N LEU A 170 0.07 7.48 17.85
CA LEU A 170 1.49 7.45 18.18
C LEU A 170 1.68 7.63 19.69
N GLN A 171 2.72 7.02 20.26
CA GLN A 171 2.99 7.05 21.69
C GLN A 171 4.47 7.32 21.96
N GLY A 172 4.80 7.96 23.08
CA GLY A 172 6.19 8.22 23.46
C GLY A 172 6.66 9.60 23.03
N VAL A 173 7.81 9.72 22.36
CA VAL A 173 8.39 11.01 21.95
C VAL A 173 8.05 11.30 20.50
N ILE A 174 7.25 12.35 20.27
CA ILE A 174 6.68 12.70 18.96
C ILE A 174 7.18 14.07 18.53
N GLU A 175 7.80 14.13 17.36
CA GLU A 175 8.07 15.37 16.66
C GLU A 175 6.85 15.78 15.85
N LEU A 176 6.41 17.03 16.00
CA LEU A 176 5.16 17.52 15.42
C LEU A 176 5.40 18.81 14.63
N GLN A 177 4.93 18.81 13.38
CA GLN A 177 5.05 19.96 12.49
C GLN A 177 3.75 20.19 11.72
N TRP A 178 3.37 21.45 11.62
CA TRP A 178 2.30 21.89 10.73
C TRP A 178 2.95 22.62 9.55
N ASP A 179 2.54 22.27 8.33
CA ASP A 179 3.10 22.89 7.13
C ASP A 179 2.05 23.04 6.02
N SER A 180 2.27 24.04 5.17
CA SER A 180 1.47 24.33 3.98
C SER A 180 2.21 23.79 2.75
N PHE A 181 1.70 22.70 2.21
CA PHE A 181 2.27 22.01 1.06
C PHE A 181 1.83 22.60 -0.27
N LEU A 182 0.61 23.16 -0.33
CA LEU A 182 0.08 23.79 -1.52
C LEU A 182 -0.72 25.02 -1.15
N ARG A 183 -0.39 26.14 -1.80
CA ARG A 183 -1.14 27.38 -1.62
C ARG A 183 -2.53 27.25 -2.24
N PRO A 184 -3.57 27.79 -1.59
CA PRO A 184 -4.89 27.89 -2.20
C PRO A 184 -4.84 28.83 -3.42
N THR A 185 -5.67 28.54 -4.41
CA THR A 185 -5.97 29.41 -5.55
C THR A 185 -7.49 29.43 -5.78
N ASP A 186 -7.99 30.34 -6.62
CA ASP A 186 -9.42 30.44 -6.94
C ASP A 186 -10.02 29.12 -7.46
N LYS A 187 -9.19 28.27 -8.07
CA LYS A 187 -9.57 26.98 -8.65
C LYS A 187 -9.24 25.79 -7.77
N ARG A 188 -8.50 25.98 -6.66
CA ARG A 188 -7.97 24.87 -5.86
C ARG A 188 -7.86 25.21 -4.40
N GLU A 189 -8.49 24.43 -3.55
CA GLU A 189 -8.19 24.45 -2.12
C GLU A 189 -6.71 24.11 -1.87
N GLY A 190 -6.08 24.80 -0.93
CA GLY A 190 -4.73 24.48 -0.49
C GLY A 190 -4.61 23.09 0.13
N LEU A 191 -3.37 22.71 0.47
CA LEU A 191 -3.07 21.50 1.22
C LEU A 191 -2.18 21.86 2.40
N ASN A 192 -2.78 21.79 3.58
CA ASN A 192 -2.15 22.04 4.86
C ASN A 192 -2.23 20.74 5.66
N LEU A 193 -1.12 20.29 6.22
CA LEU A 193 -1.06 19.04 6.97
C LEU A 193 -0.48 19.28 8.35
N LEU A 194 -1.01 18.55 9.32
CA LEU A 194 -0.32 18.26 10.58
C LEU A 194 0.39 16.91 10.40
N CYS A 195 1.71 16.92 10.54
CA CYS A 195 2.57 15.76 10.42
C CYS A 195 3.19 15.44 11.77
N GLY A 196 3.22 14.17 12.13
CA GLY A 196 3.87 13.69 13.34
C GLY A 196 4.75 12.48 13.07
N VAL A 197 5.88 12.38 13.76
CA VAL A 197 6.81 11.24 13.69
C VAL A 197 7.17 10.79 15.11
N GLU A 198 6.99 9.51 15.39
CA GLU A 198 7.44 8.87 16.64
C GLU A 198 8.93 8.54 16.55
N ARG A 199 9.76 9.13 17.42
CA ARG A 199 11.23 9.01 17.34
C ARG A 199 11.73 7.57 17.44
N ASN A 200 11.15 6.77 18.34
CA ASN A 200 11.62 5.42 18.62
C ASN A 200 11.28 4.41 17.51
N SER A 201 10.11 4.54 16.89
CA SER A 201 9.60 3.55 15.93
C SER A 201 9.67 4.03 14.48
N GLY A 202 9.81 5.34 14.24
CA GLY A 202 9.69 5.96 12.94
C GLY A 202 8.26 5.97 12.37
N LYS A 203 7.25 5.54 13.12
CA LYS A 203 5.84 5.62 12.70
C LYS A 203 5.43 7.07 12.50
N VAL A 204 4.55 7.29 11.53
CA VAL A 204 4.14 8.63 11.10
C VAL A 204 2.63 8.75 10.98
N PHE A 205 2.13 9.98 11.11
CA PHE A 205 0.83 10.37 10.57
C PHE A 205 0.96 11.67 9.78
N ALA A 206 0.06 11.86 8.82
CA ALA A 206 -0.13 13.13 8.12
C ALA A 206 -1.63 13.33 7.92
N VAL A 207 -2.19 14.33 8.60
CA VAL A 207 -3.64 14.60 8.58
C VAL A 207 -3.93 16.00 8.07
N ARG A 208 -5.00 16.13 7.30
CA ARG A 208 -5.39 17.41 6.70
C ARG A 208 -5.85 18.38 7.78
N CYS A 209 -5.24 19.56 7.83
CA CYS A 209 -5.63 20.66 8.70
C CYS A 209 -6.01 21.88 7.84
N PRO A 210 -7.27 22.01 7.39
CA PRO A 210 -7.69 23.07 6.46
C PRO A 210 -7.36 24.49 6.95
N ARG A 211 -7.34 24.72 8.26
CA ARG A 211 -7.04 26.02 8.87
C ARG A 211 -5.93 25.89 9.91
N GLY A 212 -4.72 26.31 9.57
CA GLY A 212 -3.55 26.24 10.47
C GLY A 212 -3.70 27.03 11.77
N ASN A 213 -4.61 28.01 11.81
CA ASN A 213 -4.84 28.82 13.01
C ASN A 213 -6.03 28.34 13.85
N ASP A 214 -6.73 27.28 13.42
CA ASP A 214 -7.85 26.71 14.17
C ASP A 214 -7.31 25.80 15.28
N LYS A 215 -7.10 26.41 16.45
CA LYS A 215 -6.61 25.72 17.66
C LYS A 215 -7.53 24.56 18.07
N GLY A 216 -8.84 24.71 17.92
CA GLY A 216 -9.80 23.68 18.31
C GLY A 216 -9.66 22.44 17.43
N LEU A 217 -9.51 22.64 16.12
CA LEU A 217 -9.25 21.56 15.18
C LEU A 217 -7.88 20.91 15.42
N LEU A 218 -6.82 21.70 15.58
CA LEU A 218 -5.48 21.15 15.83
C LEU A 218 -5.41 20.33 17.12
N ARG A 219 -6.05 20.78 18.22
CA ARG A 219 -6.16 20.00 19.45
C ARG A 219 -6.83 18.65 19.21
N ARG A 220 -7.96 18.62 18.50
CA ARG A 220 -8.64 17.36 18.14
C ARG A 220 -7.77 16.45 17.28
N LEU A 221 -7.05 17.02 16.30
CA LEU A 221 -6.15 16.24 15.45
C LEU A 221 -5.00 15.64 16.25
N ILE A 222 -4.41 16.39 17.19
CA ILE A 222 -3.38 15.89 18.11
C ILE A 222 -3.95 14.75 18.97
N GLN A 223 -5.10 14.97 19.62
CA GLN A 223 -5.73 13.96 20.49
C GLN A 223 -6.14 12.68 19.75
N ASN A 224 -6.55 12.78 18.49
CA ASN A 224 -6.91 11.62 17.69
C ASN A 224 -5.71 10.83 17.17
N ASN A 225 -4.51 11.44 17.10
CA ASN A 225 -3.33 10.84 16.48
C ASN A 225 -2.16 10.60 17.44
N ILE A 226 -2.20 11.15 18.66
CA ILE A 226 -1.15 11.01 19.68
C ILE A 226 -1.80 10.61 21.01
N ALA A 227 -1.35 9.49 21.56
CA ALA A 227 -1.81 8.95 22.84
C ALA A 227 -1.46 9.91 24.00
N PRO A 228 -2.36 10.10 24.99
CA PRO A 228 -2.07 10.91 26.16
C PRO A 228 -0.86 10.37 26.94
N GLY A 229 -0.16 11.24 27.66
CA GLY A 229 1.09 10.92 28.35
C GLY A 229 2.33 10.91 27.45
N SER A 230 2.18 11.20 26.15
CA SER A 230 3.30 11.36 25.21
C SER A 230 4.00 12.71 25.38
N SER A 231 5.27 12.75 24.98
CA SER A 231 6.06 13.96 24.86
C SER A 231 5.98 14.48 23.42
N ILE A 232 5.54 15.72 23.24
CA ILE A 232 5.44 16.39 21.94
C ILE A 232 6.54 17.44 21.85
N ILE A 233 7.29 17.42 20.76
CA ILE A 233 8.33 18.40 20.43
C ILE A 233 7.86 19.21 19.22
N THR A 234 7.89 20.55 19.32
CA THR A 234 7.52 21.46 18.23
C THR A 234 8.50 22.62 18.09
N ARG A 235 8.53 23.26 16.93
CA ARG A 235 9.13 24.61 16.79
C ARG A 235 8.37 25.63 17.64
N ASP A 236 9.06 26.69 18.06
CA ASP A 236 8.43 27.88 18.65
C ASP A 236 7.62 28.65 17.60
N ILE A 237 6.35 28.25 17.46
CA ILE A 237 5.38 28.87 16.58
C ILE A 237 4.16 29.23 17.45
N PRO A 238 3.57 30.44 17.27
CA PRO A 238 2.44 30.91 18.09
C PRO A 238 1.27 29.93 18.22
N VAL A 239 1.04 29.12 17.18
CA VAL A 239 -0.03 28.12 17.18
C VAL A 239 0.16 27.09 18.29
N TYR A 240 1.39 26.66 18.54
CA TYR A 240 1.74 25.63 19.53
C TYR A 240 1.90 26.23 20.92
N SER A 241 2.60 27.36 21.05
CA SER A 241 2.79 28.02 22.35
C SER A 241 1.47 28.44 22.99
N GLN A 242 0.47 28.81 22.20
CA GLN A 242 -0.86 29.18 22.68
C GLN A 242 -1.81 27.98 22.87
N MET A 243 -1.42 26.76 22.51
CA MET A 243 -2.31 25.60 22.53
C MET A 243 -2.44 24.94 23.91
N ASN A 244 -1.51 25.23 24.83
CA ASN A 244 -1.41 24.63 26.17
C ASN A 244 -1.58 23.10 26.13
N LEU A 245 -0.68 22.40 25.42
CA LEU A 245 -0.74 20.94 25.27
C LEU A 245 -0.59 20.20 26.60
N GLN A 246 0.05 20.82 27.60
CA GLN A 246 0.17 20.31 28.96
C GLN A 246 -1.21 20.08 29.61
N SER A 247 -2.15 21.00 29.42
CA SER A 247 -3.53 20.83 29.89
C SER A 247 -4.29 19.66 29.25
N LEU A 248 -3.79 19.13 28.13
CA LEU A 248 -4.35 17.98 27.42
C LEU A 248 -3.66 16.66 27.77
N GLY A 249 -2.73 16.68 28.75
CA GLY A 249 -2.01 15.50 29.21
C GLY A 249 -0.75 15.17 28.39
N TYR A 250 -0.17 16.14 27.68
CA TYR A 250 1.08 15.97 26.94
C TYR A 250 2.22 16.74 27.60
N LEU A 251 3.40 16.13 27.67
CA LEU A 251 4.61 16.87 27.97
C LEU A 251 5.02 17.64 26.70
N HIS A 252 5.13 18.96 26.76
CA HIS A 252 5.38 19.78 25.57
C HIS A 252 6.73 20.47 25.65
N TYR A 253 7.60 20.13 24.70
CA TYR A 253 8.89 20.76 24.49
C TYR A 253 8.83 21.67 23.27
N VAL A 254 9.28 22.91 23.44
CA VAL A 254 9.34 23.92 22.40
C VAL A 254 10.80 24.21 22.09
N LEU A 255 11.21 23.97 20.85
CA LEU A 255 12.55 24.31 20.37
C LEU A 255 12.53 25.71 19.74
N ASP A 256 13.48 26.56 20.12
CA ASP A 256 13.67 27.84 19.44
C ASP A 256 14.26 27.62 18.02
N ARG A 257 14.43 28.70 17.23
CA ARG A 257 14.91 28.59 15.84
C ARG A 257 16.41 28.25 15.72
N GLU A 258 17.17 28.42 16.79
CA GLU A 258 18.64 28.40 16.86
C GLU A 258 19.22 27.27 17.72
N HIS A 259 18.44 26.59 18.57
CA HIS A 259 18.95 25.59 19.52
C HIS A 259 18.37 24.17 19.36
N GLU A 260 19.28 23.22 19.19
CA GLU A 260 19.16 21.83 19.67
C GLU A 260 19.17 21.85 21.20
N ILE A 261 18.11 21.38 21.86
CA ILE A 261 18.15 21.26 23.34
C ILE A 261 18.74 19.89 23.67
N ALA A 262 19.95 19.90 24.25
CA ALA A 262 20.52 18.70 24.86
C ALA A 262 19.81 18.44 26.20
N LEU A 263 18.94 17.43 26.23
CA LEU A 263 18.47 16.81 27.47
C LEU A 263 19.27 15.53 27.66
N ASP A 264 20.09 15.46 28.72
CA ASP A 264 20.81 14.24 29.16
C ASP A 264 21.53 13.47 28.02
N ASN A 265 22.37 14.17 27.23
CA ASN A 265 23.12 13.63 26.09
C ASN A 265 22.29 13.16 24.86
N LEU A 266 20.98 13.39 24.84
CA LEU A 266 20.17 13.27 23.61
C LEU A 266 20.07 14.64 22.91
N VAL A 267 20.53 14.70 21.66
CA VAL A 267 20.18 15.82 20.76
C VAL A 267 18.69 15.70 20.43
N ILE A 268 17.89 16.60 20.98
CA ILE A 268 16.47 16.73 20.65
C ILE A 268 16.33 17.79 19.56
N ASP A 269 16.02 17.34 18.36
CA ASP A 269 15.77 18.15 17.17
C ASP A 269 14.42 17.78 16.52
N LEU A 270 14.12 18.37 15.36
CA LEU A 270 12.94 18.08 14.55
C LEU A 270 13.30 17.42 13.21
N SER A 271 14.47 16.80 13.13
CA SER A 271 15.02 16.29 11.88
C SER A 271 14.13 15.22 11.25
N LEU A 272 13.50 14.35 12.04
CA LEU A 272 12.68 13.25 11.53
C LEU A 272 11.38 13.76 10.90
N VAL A 273 10.70 14.71 11.55
CA VAL A 273 9.49 15.32 10.99
C VAL A 273 9.81 16.24 9.82
N GLU A 274 10.92 16.97 9.87
CA GLU A 274 11.37 17.83 8.77
C GLU A 274 11.71 16.99 7.52
N ASP A 275 12.41 15.86 7.67
CA ASP A 275 12.69 14.92 6.60
C ASP A 275 11.40 14.34 5.99
N PHE A 276 10.42 14.01 6.84
CA PHE A 276 9.14 13.51 6.37
C PHE A 276 8.37 14.57 5.58
N VAL A 277 8.30 15.80 6.09
CA VAL A 277 7.70 16.95 5.40
C VAL A 277 8.41 17.22 4.07
N ASN A 278 9.75 17.20 4.04
CA ASN A 278 10.54 17.39 2.84
C ASN A 278 10.32 16.28 1.81
N THR A 279 10.11 15.04 2.25
CA THR A 279 9.74 13.91 1.39
C THR A 279 8.40 14.16 0.70
N ILE A 280 7.37 14.60 1.45
CA ILE A 280 6.05 14.95 0.90
C ILE A 280 6.18 16.10 -0.12
N LYS A 281 6.93 17.17 0.22
CA LYS A 281 7.18 18.31 -0.69
C LYS A 281 7.91 17.89 -1.96
N SER A 282 8.93 17.04 -1.86
CA SER A 282 9.68 16.50 -2.99
C SER A 282 8.78 15.70 -3.93
N PHE A 283 7.94 14.83 -3.38
CA PHE A 283 7.00 14.04 -4.17
C PHE A 283 5.99 14.91 -4.90
N LEU A 284 5.39 15.91 -4.22
CA LEU A 284 4.44 16.85 -4.84
C LEU A 284 5.06 17.62 -6.01
N ARG A 285 6.33 18.02 -5.90
CA ARG A 285 7.07 18.68 -6.99
C ARG A 285 7.25 17.74 -8.19
N LYS A 286 7.65 16.49 -7.96
CA LYS A 286 7.87 15.49 -9.02
C LYS A 286 6.60 15.13 -9.80
N GLN A 287 5.44 15.20 -9.17
CA GLN A 287 4.16 14.87 -9.80
C GLN A 287 3.48 16.08 -10.48
N GLY A 288 4.12 17.26 -10.52
CA GLY A 288 3.53 18.48 -11.11
C GLY A 288 2.38 19.09 -10.27
N GLY A 289 2.37 18.84 -8.96
CA GLY A 289 1.26 19.14 -8.05
C GLY A 289 0.19 18.04 -8.03
N PRO A 290 -0.87 18.12 -7.19
CA PRO A 290 -1.90 17.07 -7.13
C PRO A 290 -2.89 17.16 -8.31
N GLY A 291 -2.35 17.11 -9.52
CA GLY A 291 -3.14 16.93 -10.73
C GLY A 291 -3.86 15.60 -10.65
N LEU A 292 -5.20 15.67 -10.56
CA LEU A 292 -6.18 14.61 -10.80
C LEU A 292 -6.32 13.41 -9.85
N PHE A 293 -5.48 13.18 -8.85
CA PHE A 293 -5.74 12.12 -7.86
C PHE A 293 -6.06 12.68 -6.48
N CYS A 294 -7.22 12.25 -5.96
CA CYS A 294 -7.78 12.59 -4.66
C CYS A 294 -6.68 12.84 -3.60
N LYS A 295 -6.71 14.03 -2.97
CA LYS A 295 -5.71 14.44 -1.95
C LYS A 295 -5.52 13.37 -0.86
N GLU A 296 -6.56 12.63 -0.52
CA GLU A 296 -6.51 11.55 0.47
C GLU A 296 -5.65 10.38 0.03
N ILE A 297 -5.64 10.06 -1.26
CA ILE A 297 -4.91 8.92 -1.83
C ILE A 297 -3.43 9.26 -1.96
N PHE A 298 -3.14 10.52 -2.28
CA PHE A 298 -1.79 11.06 -2.19
C PHE A 298 -1.23 10.94 -0.75
N LEU A 299 -2.01 11.36 0.26
CA LEU A 299 -1.59 11.24 1.65
C LEU A 299 -1.41 9.77 2.06
N ALA A 300 -2.32 8.90 1.63
CA ALA A 300 -2.20 7.46 1.84
C ALA A 300 -0.90 6.93 1.25
N GLU A 301 -0.51 7.31 0.03
CA GLU A 301 0.76 6.89 -0.58
C GLU A 301 1.97 7.30 0.26
N MET A 302 2.00 8.54 0.75
CA MET A 302 3.11 9.03 1.57
C MET A 302 3.24 8.26 2.88
N ILE A 303 2.12 8.03 3.57
CA ILE A 303 2.09 7.27 4.81
C ILE A 303 2.45 5.80 4.56
N VAL A 304 1.89 5.18 3.52
CA VAL A 304 2.16 3.78 3.14
C VAL A 304 3.64 3.55 2.84
N ARG A 305 4.25 4.41 2.01
CA ARG A 305 5.66 4.30 1.65
C ARG A 305 6.57 4.47 2.87
N ARG A 306 6.28 5.45 3.74
CA ARG A 306 7.07 5.70 4.95
C ARG A 306 6.92 4.58 5.97
N THR A 307 5.69 4.09 6.18
CA THR A 307 5.37 3.10 7.22
C THR A 307 5.92 1.72 6.86
N TRP A 308 5.80 1.28 5.61
CA TRP A 308 6.18 -0.08 5.23
C TRP A 308 7.59 -0.18 4.64
N GLY A 309 8.15 0.91 4.11
CA GLY A 309 9.54 0.97 3.64
C GLY A 309 9.91 -0.22 2.74
N LYS A 310 10.89 -1.03 3.17
CA LYS A 310 11.36 -2.21 2.43
C LYS A 310 10.29 -3.30 2.25
N ASN A 311 9.27 -3.31 3.11
CA ASN A 311 8.16 -4.27 3.08
C ASN A 311 6.95 -3.75 2.29
N LEU A 312 7.08 -2.63 1.56
CA LEU A 312 5.98 -1.98 0.86
C LEU A 312 5.21 -2.94 -0.05
N LEU A 313 5.88 -3.67 -0.94
CA LEU A 313 5.19 -4.54 -1.88
C LEU A 313 4.51 -5.75 -1.22
N PRO A 314 5.17 -6.52 -0.32
CA PRO A 314 4.48 -7.51 0.50
C PRO A 314 3.20 -6.98 1.15
N MET A 315 3.29 -5.81 1.77
CA MET A 315 2.17 -5.17 2.46
C MET A 315 1.07 -4.70 1.51
N VAL A 316 1.42 -4.24 0.31
CA VAL A 316 0.45 -3.89 -0.74
C VAL A 316 -0.34 -5.13 -1.16
N LEU A 317 0.34 -6.24 -1.44
CA LEU A 317 -0.32 -7.48 -1.83
C LEU A 317 -1.17 -8.05 -0.70
N TYR A 318 -0.67 -8.01 0.54
CA TYR A 318 -1.44 -8.38 1.71
C TYR A 318 -2.70 -7.53 1.83
N SER A 319 -2.58 -6.20 1.73
CA SER A 319 -3.73 -5.28 1.81
C SER A 319 -4.77 -5.56 0.72
N ILE A 320 -4.33 -5.86 -0.50
CA ILE A 320 -5.23 -6.26 -1.60
C ILE A 320 -5.95 -7.57 -1.27
N SER A 321 -5.24 -8.56 -0.72
CA SER A 321 -5.85 -9.84 -0.33
C SER A 321 -6.94 -9.69 0.73
N GLN A 322 -6.76 -8.75 1.67
CA GLN A 322 -7.76 -8.44 2.70
C GLN A 322 -8.97 -7.70 2.13
N ALA A 323 -8.74 -6.75 1.21
CA ALA A 323 -9.81 -5.89 0.71
C ALA A 323 -10.86 -6.60 -0.17
N TYR A 324 -10.46 -7.69 -0.84
CA TYR A 324 -11.34 -8.42 -1.76
C TYR A 324 -11.83 -9.77 -1.21
N ASP A 325 -11.42 -10.12 0.02
CA ASP A 325 -11.70 -11.38 0.74
C ASP A 325 -11.86 -12.60 -0.17
N ILE A 326 -10.78 -12.86 -0.89
CA ILE A 326 -10.74 -13.90 -1.89
C ILE A 326 -10.25 -15.18 -1.21
N SER A 327 -11.17 -16.12 -0.96
CA SER A 327 -10.89 -17.46 -0.39
C SER A 327 -10.48 -18.48 -1.44
#